data_AF-A0A067PHT6-F1
#
_entry.id   AF-A0A067PHT6-F1
#
_cell.length_a   1.000
_cell.length_b   1.000
_cell.length_c   1.000
_cell.angle_alpha   90.00
_cell.angle_beta   90.00
_cell.angle_gamma   90.00
#
_symmetry.space_group_name_H-M   'P 1'
#
loop_
_entity.id
_entity.type
_entity.pdbx_description
1 polymer ?
#
loop_
_entity_poly.entity_id
_entity_poly.type
_entity_poly.pdbx_seq_one_letter_code
_entity_poly.pdbx_strand_id
1 'polypeptide(L)' 'LAAGMLLAGYRGVIATMWTIGDTDAPRIADGVYSHILKAGKPDYTQAAFALHQAVQRLRLQGASFLSWVPYIHIGF' A
#
# COMPACT_ATOMS: atom_id res chain seq x y z
N LEU A 1 2.30 9.59 -11.65
CA LEU A 1 1.18 10.03 -10.78
C LEU A 1 1.62 10.41 -9.37
N ALA A 2 2.31 9.54 -8.61
CA ALA A 2 2.68 9.82 -7.22
C ALA A 2 3.38 11.16 -6.98
N ALA A 3 4.38 11.53 -7.81
CA ALA A 3 5.04 12.84 -7.72
C ALA A 3 4.06 14.01 -7.93
N GLY A 4 3.09 13.88 -8.83
CA GLY A 4 2.05 14.89 -9.04
C GLY A 4 1.08 15.02 -7.86
N MET A 5 0.75 13.90 -7.19
CA MET A 5 -0.04 13.94 -5.96
C MET A 5 0.71 14.64 -4.82
N LEU A 6 2.01 14.37 -4.66
CA LEU A 6 2.84 15.09 -3.68
C LEU A 6 2.91 16.59 -4.00
N LEU A 7 3.11 16.95 -5.28
CA LEU A 7 3.08 18.34 -5.73
C LEU A 7 1.72 19.02 -5.47
N ALA A 8 0.62 18.27 -5.56
CA ALA A 8 -0.73 18.73 -5.23
C ALA A 8 -1.01 18.84 -3.72
N GLY A 9 -0.04 18.56 -2.85
CA GLY A 9 -0.15 18.74 -1.40
C GLY A 9 -0.52 17.47 -0.61
N TYR A 10 -0.56 16.29 -1.25
CA TYR A 10 -0.72 15.03 -0.52
C TYR A 10 0.55 14.75 0.30
N ARG A 11 0.38 14.33 1.56
CA ARG A 11 1.50 14.10 2.49
C ARG A 11 2.22 12.76 2.25
N GLY A 12 1.47 11.76 1.79
CA GLY A 12 1.97 10.43 1.47
C GLY A 12 1.10 9.76 0.41
N VAL A 13 1.73 8.92 -0.40
CA VAL A 13 1.08 8.21 -1.52
C VAL A 13 1.53 6.76 -1.52
N ILE A 14 0.56 5.83 -1.51
CA ILE A 14 0.77 4.43 -1.85
C ILE A 14 0.54 4.27 -3.35
N ALA A 15 1.48 3.65 -4.05
CA ALA A 15 1.41 3.44 -5.49
C ALA A 15 2.00 2.08 -5.88
N THR A 16 1.86 1.74 -7.16
CA THR A 16 2.51 0.58 -7.77
C THR A 16 3.46 1.05 -8.88
N MET A 17 4.63 0.43 -8.98
CA MET A 17 5.61 0.74 -10.01
C MET A 17 5.22 0.21 -11.41
N TRP A 18 4.49 -0.92 -11.44
CA TRP A 18 3.95 -1.52 -12.67
C TRP A 18 2.54 -2.08 -12.42
N THR A 19 1.99 -2.75 -13.43
CA THR A 19 0.69 -3.40 -13.36
C THR A 19 0.68 -4.50 -12.31
N ILE A 20 -0.38 -4.54 -11.51
CA ILE A 20 -0.59 -5.58 -10.49
C ILE A 20 -1.79 -6.44 -10.89
N GLY A 21 -1.87 -7.65 -10.34
CA GLY A 21 -2.99 -8.54 -10.60
C GLY A 21 -4.28 -8.04 -9.94
N ASP A 22 -5.40 -8.22 -10.61
CA ASP A 22 -6.73 -7.81 -10.15
C ASP A 22 -7.11 -8.44 -8.80
N THR A 23 -6.57 -9.61 -8.49
CA THR A 23 -6.79 -10.29 -7.20
C THR A 23 -5.92 -9.75 -6.07
N ASP A 24 -4.76 -9.19 -6.39
CA ASP A 24 -3.77 -8.74 -5.39
C ASP A 24 -4.08 -7.32 -4.92
N ALA A 25 -4.51 -6.45 -5.84
CA ALA A 25 -4.89 -5.06 -5.56
C ALA A 25 -5.88 -4.92 -4.39
N PRO A 26 -7.05 -5.59 -4.39
CA PRO A 26 -8.00 -5.49 -3.27
C PRO A 26 -7.47 -6.10 -1.98
N ARG A 27 -6.62 -7.14 -2.03
CA ARG A 27 -6.02 -7.74 -0.82
C ARG A 27 -5.04 -6.79 -0.14
N ILE A 28 -4.23 -6.08 -0.93
CA ILE A 28 -3.31 -5.08 -0.40
C ILE A 28 -4.10 -3.89 0.16
N ALA A 29 -5.11 -3.39 -0.57
CA ALA A 29 -5.95 -2.30 -0.09
C ALA A 29 -6.66 -2.67 1.22
N ASP A 30 -7.25 -3.86 1.31
CA ASP A 30 -7.89 -4.36 2.53
C ASP A 30 -6.91 -4.43 3.70
N GLY A 31 -5.71 -4.98 3.47
CA GLY A 31 -4.66 -5.04 4.51
C GLY A 31 -4.22 -3.65 5.00
N VAL A 32 -4.09 -2.69 4.09
CA VAL A 32 -3.71 -1.31 4.41
C VAL A 32 -4.81 -0.60 5.20
N TYR A 33 -6.04 -0.58 4.67
CA TYR A 33 -7.14 0.12 5.30
C TYR A 33 -7.57 -0.52 6.61
N SER A 34 -7.58 -1.85 6.71
CA SER A 34 -7.84 -2.56 7.97
C SER A 34 -6.86 -2.17 9.08
N HIS A 35 -5.60 -1.89 8.73
CA HIS A 35 -4.61 -1.43 9.68
C HIS A 35 -4.84 0.05 10.08
N ILE A 36 -4.97 0.93 9.09
CA ILE A 36 -5.13 2.39 9.30
C ILE A 36 -6.42 2.71 10.06
N LEU A 37 -7.49 1.94 9.84
CA LEU A 37 -8.81 2.18 10.42
C LEU A 37 -9.07 1.39 11.71
N LYS A 38 -8.08 0.63 12.20
CA LYS A 38 -8.25 -0.30 13.34
C LYS A 38 -8.81 0.36 14.59
N ALA A 39 -8.48 1.62 14.85
CA ALA A 39 -8.92 2.38 16.03
C ALA A 39 -10.17 3.24 15.78
N GLY A 40 -10.90 3.02 14.68
CA GLY A 40 -12.09 3.79 14.29
C GLY A 40 -11.81 5.21 13.77
N LYS A 41 -10.60 5.74 14.00
CA LYS A 41 -10.08 6.96 13.37
C LYS A 41 -8.93 6.59 12.43
N PRO A 42 -8.91 7.10 11.18
CA PRO A 42 -7.78 6.86 10.28
C PRO A 42 -6.48 7.40 10.85
N ASP A 43 -5.49 6.53 11.07
CA ASP A 43 -4.12 6.92 11.38
C ASP A 43 -3.24 6.82 10.13
N TYR A 44 -3.15 7.94 9.40
CA TYR A 44 -2.36 8.00 8.16
C TYR A 44 -0.85 7.86 8.40
N THR A 45 -0.36 8.09 9.63
CA THR A 45 1.08 7.91 9.94
C THR A 45 1.51 6.45 9.87
N GLN A 46 0.55 5.52 9.92
CA GLN A 46 0.78 4.09 9.80
C GLN A 46 0.79 3.60 8.35
N ALA A 47 0.59 4.46 7.34
CA ALA A 47 0.42 4.02 5.96
C ALA A 47 1.59 3.17 5.42
N ALA A 48 2.84 3.58 5.69
CA ALA A 48 4.03 2.83 5.29
C ALA A 48 4.11 1.45 5.99
N PHE A 49 3.80 1.40 7.28
CA PHE A 49 3.81 0.16 8.06
C PHE A 49 2.67 -0.78 7.64
N ALA A 50 1.47 -0.23 7.43
CA ALA A 50 0.31 -0.94 6.93
C ALA A 50 0.58 -1.58 5.56
N LEU A 51 1.21 -0.83 4.64
CA LEU A 51 1.62 -1.35 3.34
C LEU A 51 2.65 -2.48 3.48
N HIS A 52 3.66 -2.29 4.33
CA HIS A 52 4.68 -3.31 4.60
C HIS A 52 4.04 -4.62 5.08
N GLN A 53 3.11 -4.55 6.04
CA GLN A 53 2.40 -5.73 6.53
C GLN A 53 1.53 -6.40 5.46
N ALA A 54 0.81 -5.62 4.65
CA ALA A 54 -0.01 -6.15 3.57
C ALA A 54 0.83 -6.88 2.51
N VAL A 55 1.95 -6.29 2.10
CA VAL A 55 2.91 -6.88 1.14
C VAL A 55 3.55 -8.15 1.72
N GLN A 56 3.93 -8.13 3.01
CA GLN A 56 4.49 -9.30 3.67
C GLN A 56 3.50 -10.47 3.68
N ARG A 57 2.20 -10.21 3.94
CA ARG A 57 1.16 -11.25 3.88
C ARG A 57 1.01 -11.82 2.46
N LEU A 58 0.97 -10.96 1.44
CA LEU A 58 0.89 -11.40 0.05
C LEU A 58 2.08 -12.29 -0.33
N ARG A 59 3.29 -11.91 0.07
CA ARG A 59 4.50 -12.72 -0.13
C ARG A 59 4.42 -14.09 0.58
N LEU A 60 3.96 -14.11 1.83
CA LEU A 60 3.83 -15.37 2.60
C LEU A 60 2.77 -16.32 2.03
N GLN A 61 1.81 -15.80 1.27
CA GLN A 61 0.81 -16.59 0.54
C GLN A 61 1.35 -17.19 -0.77
N GLY A 62 2.65 -17.05 -1.04
CA GLY A 62 3.30 -17.63 -2.22
C GLY A 62 3.16 -16.79 -3.49
N ALA A 63 2.80 -15.51 -3.36
CA ALA A 63 2.75 -14.61 -4.52
C ALA A 63 4.12 -14.51 -5.20
N SER A 64 4.10 -14.42 -6.53
CA SER A 64 5.32 -14.27 -7.33
C SER A 64 6.06 -12.98 -6.99
N PHE A 65 7.37 -12.95 -7.25
CA PHE A 65 8.18 -11.74 -7.06
C PHE A 65 7.60 -10.51 -7.78
N LEU A 66 7.11 -10.69 -9.01
CA LEU A 66 6.50 -9.61 -9.78
C LEU A 66 5.18 -9.11 -9.20
N SER A 67 4.50 -9.91 -8.38
CA SER A 67 3.22 -9.56 -7.75
C SER A 67 3.39 -8.68 -6.50
N TRP A 68 4.40 -8.93 -5.66
CA TRP A 68 4.51 -8.25 -4.35
C TRP A 68 5.58 -7.15 -4.27
N VAL A 69 6.53 -7.09 -5.21
CA VAL A 69 7.55 -6.02 -5.24
C VAL A 69 7.05 -4.64 -5.70
N PRO A 70 6.01 -4.47 -6.54
CA PRO A 70 5.72 -3.15 -7.13
C PRO A 70 5.22 -2.10 -6.13
N TYR A 71 4.77 -2.51 -4.95
CA TYR A 71 4.11 -1.63 -4.00
C TYR A 71 5.11 -0.70 -3.33
N ILE A 72 4.87 0.60 -3.45
CA ILE A 72 5.72 1.66 -2.89
C ILE A 72 4.89 2.64 -2.07
N HIS A 73 5.52 3.20 -1.05
CA HIS A 73 5.02 4.35 -0.30
C HIS A 73 6.01 5.51 -0.50
N ILE A 74 5.52 6.69 -0.85
CA ILE A 74 6.33 7.90 -1.01
C ILE A 74 5.71 9.03 -0.18
N GLY A 75 6.52 9.68 0.66
CA GLY A 75 6.08 10.78 1.52
C GLY A 75 6.18 10.45 3.02
N PHE A 76 5.64 11.35 3.84
CA PHE A 76 5.71 11.33 5.31
C PHE A 76 4.41 10.87 5.96
#